data_AF-A0A1G9K1U1-F1
#
_entry.id   AF-A0A1G9K1U1-F1
#
_cell.length_a   1.000
_cell.length_b   1.000
_cell.length_c   1.000
_cell.angle_alpha   90.00
_cell.angle_beta   90.00
_cell.angle_gamma   90.00
#
_symmetry.space_group_name_H-M   'P 1'
#
loop_
_entity.id
_entity.type
_entity.pdbx_description
1 polymer ?
#
loop_
_entity_poly.entity_id
_entity_poly.type
_entity_poly.pdbx_seq_one_letter_code
_entity_poly.pdbx_strand_id
1 'polypeptide(L)'
;MTTTQRQAAARKTANPQQGVRIERLPDRPLRRTGAGRVALPLWVLNDGVHIGDGDLVLTFDEATALHAELGRLLVEQSDDQTRGRGDE
;
A
#
# COMPACT_ATOMS: atom_id res chain seq x y z
N MET A 1 18.52 16.85 -35.05
CA MET A 1 18.28 15.47 -34.59
C MET A 1 18.36 15.44 -33.07
N THR A 2 17.62 14.52 -32.46
CA THR A 2 17.59 14.13 -31.03
C THR A 2 16.94 15.08 -30.03
N THR A 3 16.15 14.66 -29.05
CA THR A 3 15.40 13.41 -28.80
C THR A 3 14.33 13.78 -27.77
N THR A 4 13.08 13.36 -28.04
CA THR A 4 11.93 13.38 -27.13
C THR A 4 12.26 12.76 -25.78
N GLN A 5 12.09 13.51 -24.68
CA GLN A 5 11.99 12.92 -23.35
C GLN A 5 10.55 13.02 -22.86
N ARG A 6 9.71 12.07 -23.32
CA ARG A 6 8.45 11.74 -22.66
C ARG A 6 8.79 11.06 -21.34
N GLN A 7 8.88 11.83 -20.26
CA GLN A 7 8.82 11.28 -18.92
C GLN A 7 7.37 10.88 -18.64
N ALA A 8 7.04 9.64 -18.99
CA ALA A 8 5.88 8.96 -18.42
C ALA A 8 6.21 8.64 -16.96
N ALA A 9 6.11 9.65 -16.09
CA ALA A 9 6.09 9.43 -14.66
C ALA A 9 4.84 8.62 -14.34
N ALA A 10 5.05 7.40 -13.86
CA ALA A 10 4.02 6.58 -13.25
C ALA A 10 3.18 7.48 -12.33
N ARG A 11 1.87 7.54 -12.57
CA ARG A 11 0.92 8.23 -11.68
C ARG A 11 0.84 7.49 -10.35
N LYS A 12 1.90 7.57 -9.55
CA LYS A 12 1.82 7.65 -8.10
C LYS A 12 1.17 9.01 -7.91
N THR A 13 -0.07 9.09 -7.45
CA THR A 13 -0.66 10.40 -7.17
C THR A 13 0.21 11.07 -6.11
N ALA A 14 1.08 11.98 -6.54
CA ALA A 14 2.08 12.62 -5.70
C ALA A 14 1.42 13.50 -4.62
N ASN A 15 0.13 13.79 -4.79
CA ASN A 15 -0.71 14.40 -3.79
C ASN A 15 -1.55 13.32 -3.08
N PRO A 16 -1.38 13.10 -1.77
CA PRO A 16 -2.22 12.18 -1.00
C PRO A 16 -3.71 12.59 -0.95
N GLN A 17 -4.04 13.79 -1.40
CA GLN A 17 -5.41 14.30 -1.57
C GLN A 17 -5.94 14.10 -3.00
N GLN A 18 -5.24 13.35 -3.86
CA GLN A 18 -5.70 13.10 -5.24
C GLN A 18 -5.78 11.61 -5.54
N GLY A 19 -6.91 11.21 -6.12
CA GLY A 19 -7.22 9.84 -6.54
C GLY A 19 -7.73 8.94 -5.42
N VAL A 20 -7.92 7.68 -5.79
CA VAL A 20 -8.38 6.63 -4.87
C VAL A 20 -7.21 6.12 -4.05
N ARG A 21 -7.39 6.08 -2.72
CA ARG A 21 -6.44 5.51 -1.77
C ARG A 21 -7.14 4.44 -0.95
N ILE A 22 -6.42 3.37 -0.69
CA ILE A 22 -6.84 2.27 0.18
C ILE A 22 -5.86 2.25 1.32
N GLU A 23 -6.36 2.35 2.54
CA GLU A 23 -5.52 2.24 3.73
C GLU A 23 -6.17 1.29 4.73
N ARG A 24 -5.38 0.84 5.71
CA ARG A 24 -5.95 0.09 6.82
C ARG A 24 -6.86 1.02 7.61
N LEU A 25 -8.06 0.56 7.92
CA LEU A 25 -8.93 1.29 8.85
C LEU A 25 -8.23 1.37 10.22
N PRO A 26 -7.94 2.56 10.75
CA PRO A 26 -7.35 2.70 12.07
C PRO A 26 -8.27 2.09 13.13
N ASP A 27 -7.67 1.55 14.19
CA ASP A 27 -8.36 0.97 15.35
C ASP A 27 -9.18 -0.30 15.11
N ARG A 28 -9.26 -0.82 13.88
CA ARG A 28 -9.84 -2.15 13.62
C ARG A 28 -8.76 -3.22 13.44
N PRO A 29 -8.72 -4.24 14.31
CA PRO A 29 -7.75 -5.32 14.19
C PRO A 29 -8.09 -6.23 13.00
N LEU A 30 -7.07 -6.93 12.49
CA LEU A 30 -7.32 -8.08 11.60
C LEU A 30 -8.19 -9.11 12.33
N ARG A 31 -9.10 -9.74 11.59
CA ARG A 31 -9.99 -10.77 12.13
C ARG A 31 -9.82 -12.08 11.39
N ARG A 32 -10.12 -13.19 12.06
CA ARG A 32 -10.41 -14.47 11.40
C ARG A 32 -11.91 -14.59 11.18
N THR A 33 -12.30 -14.97 9.99
CA THR A 33 -13.69 -15.27 9.64
C THR A 33 -14.09 -16.65 10.18
N GLY A 34 -15.40 -16.93 10.27
CA GLY A 34 -15.90 -18.26 10.64
C GLY A 34 -15.49 -19.38 9.66
N ALA A 35 -15.08 -19.02 8.45
CA ALA A 35 -14.56 -19.94 7.43
C ALA A 35 -13.01 -20.09 7.48
N GLY A 36 -12.34 -19.59 8.52
CA GLY A 36 -10.89 -19.69 8.68
C GLY A 36 -10.07 -18.72 7.82
N ARG A 37 -10.72 -17.86 7.02
CA ARG A 37 -10.06 -16.79 6.23
C ARG A 37 -9.63 -15.62 7.11
N VAL A 38 -8.67 -14.83 6.64
CA VAL A 38 -8.22 -13.58 7.25
C VAL A 38 -9.02 -12.43 6.65
N ALA A 39 -9.62 -11.58 7.49
CA ALA A 39 -10.28 -10.35 7.09
C ALA A 39 -9.43 -9.15 7.52
N LEU A 40 -8.98 -8.35 6.56
CA LEU A 40 -8.26 -7.10 6.76
C LEU A 40 -9.23 -5.92 6.56
N PRO A 41 -9.57 -5.17 7.62
CA PRO A 41 -10.41 -3.99 7.49
C PRO A 41 -9.69 -2.86 6.76
N LEU A 42 -10.32 -2.33 5.73
CA LEU A 42 -9.82 -1.27 4.87
C LEU A 42 -10.83 -0.13 4.82
N TRP A 43 -10.32 1.09 4.66
CA TRP A 43 -11.12 2.23 4.25
C TRP A 43 -10.64 2.75 2.90
N VAL A 44 -11.58 3.27 2.12
CA VAL A 44 -11.32 3.82 0.79
C VAL A 44 -11.54 5.32 0.86
N LEU A 45 -10.54 6.06 0.42
CA LEU A 45 -10.61 7.50 0.25
C LEU A 45 -10.60 7.83 -1.23
N ASN A 46 -11.36 8.83 -1.64
CA ASN A 46 -11.25 9.46 -2.95
C ASN A 46 -10.98 10.95 -2.75
N ASP A 47 -9.87 11.43 -3.29
CA ASP A 47 -9.41 12.81 -3.12
C ASP A 47 -9.35 13.25 -1.63
N GLY A 48 -8.93 12.32 -0.75
CA GLY A 48 -8.87 12.53 0.70
C GLY A 48 -10.21 12.44 1.44
N VAL A 49 -11.33 12.28 0.72
CA VAL A 49 -12.66 12.10 1.31
C VAL A 49 -12.94 10.61 1.51
N HIS A 50 -13.33 10.21 2.71
CA HIS A 50 -13.78 8.83 2.98
C HIS A 50 -15.03 8.50 2.17
N ILE A 51 -14.99 7.42 1.40
CA ILE A 51 -16.11 6.96 0.56
C ILE A 51 -16.68 5.60 0.98
N GLY A 52 -16.00 4.88 1.86
CA GLY A 52 -16.51 3.62 2.40
C GLY A 52 -15.47 2.75 3.10
N ASP A 53 -15.99 1.78 3.83
CA ASP A 53 -15.22 0.74 4.51
C ASP A 53 -15.46 -0.61 3.83
N GLY A 54 -14.49 -1.51 3.89
CA GLY A 54 -14.62 -2.88 3.41
C GLY A 54 -13.62 -3.83 4.04
N ASP A 55 -13.95 -5.12 4.08
CA ASP A 55 -13.03 -6.17 4.52
C ASP A 55 -12.39 -6.83 3.28
N LEU A 56 -11.07 -6.78 3.15
CA LEU A 56 -10.34 -7.63 2.22
C LEU A 56 -10.21 -9.02 2.84
N VAL A 57 -10.96 -9.97 2.31
CA VAL A 57 -10.99 -11.35 2.81
C VAL A 57 -10.02 -12.22 2.01
N LEU A 58 -9.04 -12.78 2.70
CA LEU A 58 -7.94 -13.55 2.14
C LEU A 58 -7.93 -14.97 2.70
N THR A 59 -7.65 -15.93 1.85
CA THR A 59 -7.17 -17.25 2.28
C THR A 59 -5.84 -17.14 3.01
N PHE A 60 -5.42 -18.23 3.64
CA PHE A 60 -4.12 -18.27 4.31
C PHE A 60 -2.95 -18.05 3.33
N ASP A 61 -3.03 -18.65 2.15
CA ASP A 61 -1.98 -18.55 1.12
C ASP A 61 -1.89 -17.13 0.57
N GLU A 62 -3.03 -16.49 0.29
CA GLU A 62 -3.07 -15.08 -0.15
C GLU A 62 -2.53 -14.14 0.93
N ALA A 63 -2.88 -14.36 2.20
CA ALA A 63 -2.37 -13.57 3.31
C ALA A 63 -0.85 -13.74 3.49
N THR A 64 -0.34 -14.95 3.27
CA THR A 64 1.10 -15.25 3.33
C THR A 64 1.84 -14.56 2.18
N ALA A 65 1.29 -14.61 0.97
CA ALA A 65 1.86 -13.93 -0.19
C ALA A 65 1.89 -12.40 0.02
N LEU A 66 0.80 -11.82 0.52
CA LEU A 66 0.74 -10.39 0.86
C LEU A 66 1.78 -10.02 1.92
N HIS A 67 1.91 -10.82 2.98
CA HIS A 67 2.92 -10.61 4.02
C HIS A 67 4.35 -10.63 3.46
N ALA A 68 4.66 -11.59 2.58
CA ALA A 68 5.98 -11.68 1.95
C ALA A 68 6.28 -10.45 1.08
N GLU A 69 5.31 -9.95 0.31
CA GLU A 69 5.47 -8.75 -0.52
C GLU A 69 5.70 -7.50 0.33
N LEU A 70 4.88 -7.30 1.36
CA LEU A 70 5.06 -6.18 2.29
C LEU A 70 6.42 -6.26 3.00
N GLY A 71 6.86 -7.46 3.38
CA GLY A 71 8.18 -7.68 3.96
C GLY A 71 9.32 -7.25 3.02
N ARG A 72 9.25 -7.63 1.74
CA ARG A 72 10.24 -7.23 0.73
C ARG A 72 10.29 -5.71 0.57
N LEU A 73 9.15 -5.06 0.43
CA LEU A 73 9.06 -3.61 0.31
C LEU A 73 9.66 -2.88 1.51
N LEU A 74 9.43 -3.37 2.74
CA LEU A 74 9.98 -2.77 3.95
C LEU A 74 11.51 -2.91 4.06
N VAL A 75 12.07 -4.01 3.58
CA VAL A 75 13.53 -4.19 3.48
C VAL A 75 14.12 -3.20 2.47
N GLU A 76 13.53 -3.09 1.28
CA GLU A 76 13.98 -2.15 0.25
C GLU A 76 13.95 -0.68 0.72
N GLN A 77 12.93 -0.29 1.50
CA GLN A 77 12.83 1.04 2.10
C GLN A 77 13.91 1.28 3.18
N SER A 78 14.34 0.24 3.89
CA SER A 78 15.38 0.36 4.93
C SER A 78 16.77 0.55 4.31
N ASP A 79 17.03 -0.10 3.17
CA ASP A 79 18.28 0.04 2.43
C ASP A 79 18.42 1.43 1.80
N ASP A 80 17.34 1.99 1.26
CA ASP A 80 17.33 3.33 0.63
C ASP A 80 17.57 4.45 1.68
N GLN A 81 16.95 4.33 2.86
CA GLN A 81 17.17 5.27 3.97
C GLN A 81 18.60 5.21 4.53
N THR A 82 19.24 4.04 4.52
CA THR A 82 20.63 3.88 4.99
C THR A 82 21.62 4.50 4.01
N ARG A 83 21.35 4.45 2.70
CA ARG A 83 22.19 5.08 1.66
C ARG A 83 22.10 6.60 1.63
N GLY A 84 20.97 7.19 2.04
CA GLY A 84 20.77 8.64 2.09
C GLY A 84 21.42 9.38 3.27
N ARG A 85 21.97 8.66 4.26
CA ARG A 85 22.56 9.24 5.49
C ARG A 85 24.09 9.36 5.46
N GLY A 86 24.71 9.13 4.29
CA GLY A 86 26.16 8.94 4.15
C GLY A 86 27.02 10.17 3.84
N ASP A 87 26.45 11.38 3.76
CA ASP A 87 27.20 12.60 3.40
C ASP A 87 26.85 13.75 4.38
N GLU A 88 27.53 13.81 5.52
CA GLU A 88 27.72 15.03 6.32
C GLU A 88 29.14 15.07 6.92
#